data_AF-A0A1T4WET0-F1
#
_entry.id   AF-A0A1T4WET0-F1
#
_cell.length_a   1.000
_cell.length_b   1.000
_cell.length_c   1.000
_cell.angle_alpha   90.00
_cell.angle_beta   90.00
_cell.angle_gamma   90.00
#
_symmetry.space_group_name_H-M   'P 1'
#
loop_
_entity.id
_entity.type
_entity.pdbx_description
1 polymer ?
#
loop_
_entity_poly.entity_id
_entity_poly.type
_entity_poly.pdbx_seq_one_letter_code
_entity_poly.pdbx_strand_id
1 'polypeptide(L)'
;MLIDVHLPQGQTQHIQAIGRYLMLKEGKEVSVIVGETSVFLPRGYVFDMGAEFTALTVTNPSDVEDIALFTSVIPFVAGVDGSLL
;
A
#
# COMPACT_ATOMS: atom_id res chain seq x y z
N MET A 1 0.50 10.82 -0.63
CA MET A 1 -0.41 10.73 -1.78
C MET A 1 -1.36 9.57 -1.52
N LEU A 2 -2.66 9.79 -1.69
CA LEU A 2 -3.65 8.71 -1.66
C LEU A 2 -3.79 8.15 -3.09
N ILE A 3 -3.83 6.83 -3.20
CA ILE A 3 -3.95 6.09 -4.45
C ILE A 3 -5.10 5.11 -4.26
N ASP A 4 -6.19 5.31 -4.99
CA ASP A 4 -7.36 4.44 -4.96
C ASP A 4 -7.40 3.62 -6.26
N VAL A 5 -7.49 2.30 -6.12
CA VAL A 5 -7.56 1.37 -7.26
C VAL A 5 -8.58 0.27 -6.98
N HIS A 6 -9.28 -0.13 -8.05
CA HIS A 6 -10.06 -1.35 -8.06
C HIS A 6 -9.18 -2.47 -8.65
N LEU A 7 -8.77 -3.41 -7.80
CA LEU A 7 -7.81 -4.45 -8.14
C LEU A 7 -8.38 -5.82 -7.71
N PRO A 8 -9.05 -6.56 -8.61
CA PRO A 8 -9.62 -7.86 -8.29
C PRO A 8 -8.60 -8.88 -7.81
N GLN A 9 -9.07 -9.93 -7.14
CA GLN A 9 -8.21 -10.98 -6.59
C GLN A 9 -7.26 -11.58 -7.65
N GLY A 10 -5.98 -11.71 -7.28
CA GLY A 10 -4.90 -12.23 -8.11
C GLY A 10 -4.35 -11.23 -9.14
N GLN A 11 -4.97 -10.06 -9.30
CA GLN A 11 -4.48 -9.05 -10.24
C GLN A 11 -3.29 -8.29 -9.69
N THR A 12 -2.48 -7.81 -10.63
CA THR A 12 -1.28 -7.02 -10.35
C THR A 12 -1.32 -5.74 -11.16
N GLN A 13 -0.96 -4.62 -10.53
CA GLN A 13 -0.93 -3.30 -11.16
C GLN A 13 0.38 -2.57 -10.85
N HIS A 14 0.95 -1.96 -11.89
CA HIS A 14 2.08 -1.04 -11.78
C HIS A 14 1.57 0.38 -11.60
N ILE A 15 2.03 1.08 -10.56
CA ILE A 15 1.55 2.41 -10.18
C ILE A 15 2.74 3.36 -10.07
N GLN A 16 2.64 4.53 -10.72
CA GLN A 16 3.59 5.62 -10.56
C GLN A 16 3.23 6.40 -9.29
N ALA A 17 4.14 6.41 -8.32
CA ALA A 17 3.91 7.02 -7.02
C ALA A 17 5.22 7.37 -6.33
N ILE A 18 5.30 8.56 -5.74
CA ILE A 18 6.47 9.00 -4.99
C ILE A 18 6.24 8.71 -3.50
N GLY A 19 7.24 8.12 -2.85
CA GLY A 19 7.22 7.89 -1.41
C GLY A 19 8.49 7.23 -0.89
N ARG A 20 8.56 7.10 0.42
CA ARG A 20 9.48 6.23 1.17
C ARG A 20 8.69 5.38 2.15
N TYR A 21 7.62 5.94 2.71
CA TYR A 21 6.68 5.30 3.60
C TYR A 21 5.43 4.88 2.83
N LEU A 22 4.90 3.69 3.15
CA LEU A 22 3.73 3.09 2.51
C LEU A 22 2.74 2.55 3.55
N MET A 23 1.45 2.70 3.30
CA MET A 23 0.37 2.15 4.14
C MET A 23 -0.82 1.72 3.28
N LEU A 24 -1.43 0.58 3.62
CA LEU A 24 -2.72 0.14 3.09
C LEU A 24 -3.81 0.72 3.99
N LYS A 25 -4.54 1.70 3.46
CA LYS A 25 -5.66 2.37 4.14
C LYS A 25 -6.96 1.57 4.02
N GLU A 26 -7.23 1.05 2.82
CA GLU A 26 -8.41 0.23 2.50
C GLU A 26 -7.98 -1.01 1.73
N GLY A 27 -8.71 -2.12 1.91
CA GLY A 27 -8.28 -3.46 1.51
C GLY A 27 -7.98 -4.34 2.73
N LYS A 28 -7.58 -5.58 2.51
CA LYS A 28 -7.24 -6.54 3.58
C LYS A 28 -5.74 -6.69 3.77
N GLU A 29 -5.06 -7.06 2.69
CA GLU A 29 -3.62 -7.23 2.59
C GLU A 29 -3.25 -7.16 1.10
N VAL A 30 -2.09 -6.61 0.80
CA VAL A 30 -1.52 -6.61 -0.56
C VAL A 30 -0.07 -7.04 -0.54
N SER A 31 0.42 -7.60 -1.65
CA SER A 31 1.86 -7.73 -1.89
C SER A 31 2.33 -6.51 -2.67
N VAL A 32 3.38 -5.84 -2.19
CA VAL A 32 3.94 -4.66 -2.86
C VAL A 32 5.42 -4.87 -3.15
N ILE A 33 5.81 -4.59 -4.39
CA ILE A 33 7.20 -4.58 -4.84
C ILE A 33 7.61 -3.13 -5.13
N VAL A 34 8.69 -2.68 -4.50
CA VAL A 34 9.31 -1.37 -4.68
C VAL A 34 10.79 -1.56 -4.97
N GLY A 35 11.20 -1.33 -6.22
CA GLY A 35 12.55 -1.68 -6.67
C GLY A 35 12.81 -3.18 -6.49
N GLU A 36 13.78 -3.54 -5.65
CA GLU A 36 14.12 -4.94 -5.31
C GLU A 36 13.44 -5.42 -4.01
N THR A 37 12.74 -4.53 -3.30
CA THR A 37 12.11 -4.86 -2.02
C THR A 37 10.69 -5.36 -2.24
N SER A 38 10.36 -6.50 -1.64
CA SER A 38 9.02 -7.08 -1.63
C SER A 38 8.49 -7.16 -0.21
N VAL A 39 7.27 -6.66 0.03
CA VAL A 39 6.62 -6.65 1.34
C VAL A 39 5.16 -7.08 1.24
N PHE A 40 4.71 -7.85 2.22
CA PHE A 40 3.28 -8.06 2.47
C PHE A 40 2.79 -6.95 3.38
N LEU A 41 1.78 -6.23 2.91
CA LEU A 41 1.31 -5.00 3.52
C LEU A 41 -0.12 -5.19 4.04
N PRO A 42 -0.29 -5.58 5.31
CA PRO A 42 -1.60 -5.63 5.94
C PRO A 42 -2.17 -4.23 6.16
N ARG A 43 -3.50 -4.15 6.20
CA ARG A 43 -4.22 -2.89 6.42
C ARG A 43 -3.80 -2.23 7.74
N GLY A 44 -3.60 -0.90 7.71
CA GLY A 44 -3.41 -0.07 8.89
C GLY A 44 -1.97 0.02 9.41
N TYR A 45 -1.00 -0.61 8.74
CA TYR A 45 0.41 -0.54 9.13
C TYR A 45 1.21 0.34 8.18
N VAL A 46 2.14 1.12 8.75
CA VAL A 46 3.09 1.94 8.00
C VAL A 46 4.41 1.19 7.85
N PHE A 47 4.91 1.10 6.63
CA PHE A 47 6.18 0.49 6.29
C PHE A 47 7.16 1.57 5.81
N ASP A 48 8.38 1.59 6.36
CA ASP A 48 9.50 2.35 5.82
C ASP A 48 10.23 1.48 4.80
N MET A 49 10.23 1.89 3.53
CA MET A 49 10.90 1.16 2.45
C MET A 49 12.43 1.41 2.43
N GLY A 50 12.96 2.21 3.35
CA GLY A 50 14.39 2.49 3.50
C GLY A 50 14.94 3.51 2.52
N ALA A 51 14.42 3.55 1.29
CA ALA A 51 14.77 4.51 0.26
C ALA A 51 13.52 5.12 -0.39
N GLU A 52 13.69 6.30 -1.00
CA GLU A 52 12.64 6.90 -1.82
C GLU A 52 12.43 6.09 -3.10
N PHE A 53 11.18 5.98 -3.51
CA PHE A 53 10.72 5.32 -4.71
C PHE A 53 9.81 6.25 -5.52
N THR A 54 9.71 5.97 -6.83
CA THR A 54 8.87 6.70 -7.78
C THR A 54 7.82 5.82 -8.44
N ALA A 55 7.86 4.52 -8.18
CA ALA A 55 6.86 3.56 -8.63
C ALA A 55 6.79 2.36 -7.69
N LEU A 56 5.67 1.64 -7.74
CA LEU A 56 5.44 0.41 -7.02
C LEU A 56 4.56 -0.54 -7.85
N THR A 57 4.69 -1.84 -7.60
CA THR A 57 3.84 -2.88 -8.16
C THR A 57 3.02 -3.50 -7.04
N VAL A 58 1.71 -3.57 -7.20
CA VAL A 58 0.78 -4.09 -6.18
C VAL A 58 0.07 -5.31 -6.72
N THR A 59 0.02 -6.37 -5.93
CA THR A 59 -0.79 -7.56 -6.20
C THR A 59 -1.82 -7.72 -5.08
N ASN A 60 -3.09 -7.97 -5.43
CA ASN A 60 -4.14 -8.25 -4.46
C ASN A 60 -4.33 -9.77 -4.26
N PRO A 61 -3.91 -10.37 -3.14
CA PRO A 61 -4.22 -11.76 -2.83
C PRO A 61 -5.64 -11.97 -2.27
N SER A 62 -6.33 -10.90 -1.87
CA SER A 62 -7.60 -10.95 -1.13
C SER A 62 -8.84 -10.79 -2.02
N ASP A 63 -9.99 -11.08 -1.43
CA ASP A 63 -11.33 -10.91 -2.00
C ASP A 63 -11.87 -9.47 -1.90
N VAL A 64 -11.15 -8.57 -1.24
CA VAL A 64 -11.51 -7.14 -1.16
C VAL A 64 -10.85 -6.41 -2.33
N GLU A 65 -11.66 -6.00 -3.31
CA GLU A 65 -11.17 -5.47 -4.58
C GLU A 65 -10.81 -3.98 -4.53
N ASP A 66 -11.48 -3.22 -3.66
CA ASP A 66 -11.19 -1.80 -3.49
C ASP A 66 -10.01 -1.60 -2.54
N ILE A 67 -8.96 -0.98 -3.06
CA ILE A 67 -7.67 -0.80 -2.39
C ILE A 67 -7.31 0.68 -2.37
N ALA A 68 -6.97 1.17 -1.17
CA ALA A 68 -6.45 2.52 -1.00
C ALA A 68 -5.05 2.45 -0.38
N LEU A 69 -4.04 2.94 -1.11
CA LEU A 69 -2.67 3.05 -0.64
C LEU A 69 -2.33 4.50 -0.33
N PHE A 70 -1.58 4.71 0.76
CA PHE A 70 -1.02 5.99 1.10
C PHE A 70 0.51 5.94 1.03
N THR A 71 1.10 6.83 0.24
CA THR A 71 2.56 7.00 0.14
C THR A 71 2.99 8.35 0.72
N SER A 72 4.19 8.43 1.28
CA SER A 72 4.76 9.70 1.74
C SER A 72 6.28 9.65 1.75
N VAL A 73 6.95 10.77 1.46
CA VAL A 73 8.41 10.90 1.64
C VAL A 73 8.80 11.20 3.10
N ILE A 74 7.86 11.73 3.89
CA ILE A 74 8.03 11.97 5.33
C ILE A 74 7.32 10.89 6.16
N PRO A 75 7.84 10.52 7.34
CA PRO A 75 7.17 9.59 8.24
C PRO A 75 5.75 10.06 8.58
N PHE A 76 4.80 9.13 8.69
CA PHE A 76 3.45 9.42 9.13
C PHE A 76 2.93 8.30 10.05
N VAL A 77 1.93 8.62 10.86
CA VAL A 77 1.26 7.67 11.74
C VAL A 77 0.02 7.16 11.01
N ALA A 78 -0.14 5.83 10.92
CA ALA A 78 -1.42 5.27 10.50
C ALA A 78 -2.48 5.69 11.52
N GLY A 79 -3.47 6.47 11.08
CA GLY A 79 -4.62 6.76 11.93
C GLY A 79 -5.24 5.44 12.36
N VAL A 80 -5.34 5.20 13.66
CA VAL A 80 -6.03 4.03 14.20
C VAL A 80 -7.43 4.03 13.59
N ASP A 81 -7.75 3.00 12.81
CA ASP A 81 -9.05 2.86 12.19
C ASP A 81 -10.10 2.64 13.30
N GLY A 82 -10.82 3.70 13.64
CA GLY A 82 -11.81 3.70 14.72
C GLY A 82 -13.04 2.83 14.44
N SER A 83 -13.14 2.21 13.27
CA SER A 83 -14.21 1.25 12.95
C SER A 83 -13.95 -0.17 13.46
N LEU A 84 -12.86 -0.39 14.20
CA LEU A 84 -12.59 -1.63 14.94
C LEU A 84 -12.88 -1.50 16.46
N LEU A 85 -13.50 -0.40 16.91
CA LEU A 85 -14.03 -0.21 18.27
C LEU A 85 -15.55 -0.31 18.30
#